data_AF-A0A427B0Y2-F1
#
_entry.id   AF-A0A427B0Y2-F1
#
_cell.length_a   1.000
_cell.length_b   1.000
_cell.length_c   1.000
_cell.angle_alpha   90.00
_cell.angle_beta   90.00
_cell.angle_gamma   90.00
#
_symmetry.space_group_name_H-M   'P 1'
#
loop_
_entity.id
_entity.type
_entity.pdbx_description
1 polymer ?
#
loop_
_entity_poly.entity_id
_entity_poly.type
_entity_poly.pdbx_seq_one_letter_code
_entity_poly.pdbx_strand_id
1 'polypeptide(L)'
;MKDYKRFLELKPGTSSVEKDLSKSLQAQDALNSAYSHFDSGDHSKALDYINKVVLVYSSGCLEAEDNAAKGKLRVAVEDFKAALAMDPNHTAQNVHLHLGLCKVLVKLGRGKDAINSCTEVLNIDEELVEALVQVSLMRAEKSLKLSKRKDWYKILGVSKTASIAEIKRAYKKLALQWHPDKNVDNREEAEAKFREIAAAYEVIQA
;
A
#
# COMPACT_ATOMS: atom_id res chain seq x y z
N MET A 1 31.07 7.02 22.13
CA MET A 1 32.18 7.46 21.24
C MET A 1 33.57 7.04 21.73
N LYS A 2 33.93 7.17 23.02
CA LYS A 2 35.25 6.76 23.53
C LYS A 2 35.53 5.25 23.38
N ASP A 3 34.52 4.41 23.57
CA ASP A 3 34.67 2.95 23.46
C ASP A 3 34.76 2.44 22.01
N TYR A 4 34.24 3.20 21.05
CA TYR A 4 34.25 2.83 19.62
C TYR A 4 35.56 3.19 18.92
N LYS A 5 36.18 4.32 19.30
CA LYS A 5 37.57 4.62 18.90
C LYS A 5 38.53 3.53 19.36
N ARG A 6 38.34 3.03 20.59
CA ARG A 6 39.10 1.91 21.16
C ARG A 6 38.88 0.59 20.42
N PHE A 7 37.67 0.37 19.85
CA PHE A 7 37.35 -0.79 19.02
C PHE A 7 38.05 -0.75 17.65
N LEU A 8 38.18 0.43 17.03
CA LEU A 8 38.91 0.61 15.76
C LEU A 8 40.44 0.50 15.92
N GLU A 9 40.98 0.96 17.05
CA GLU A 9 42.39 0.76 17.42
C GLU A 9 42.77 -0.72 17.54
N LEU A 10 41.80 -1.59 17.88
CA LEU A 10 42.00 -3.03 18.04
C LEU A 10 41.90 -3.83 16.72
N LYS A 11 41.28 -3.27 15.67
CA LYS A 11 41.16 -3.90 14.33
C LYS A 11 41.21 -2.86 13.21
N PRO A 12 42.41 -2.40 12.81
CA PRO A 12 42.56 -1.49 11.67
C PRO A 12 42.28 -2.26 10.35
N GLY A 13 41.42 -1.72 9.48
CA GLY A 13 41.29 -2.20 8.10
C GLY A 13 39.95 -2.79 7.65
N THR A 14 38.87 -2.74 8.45
CA THR A 14 37.54 -3.05 7.94
C THR A 14 36.95 -1.83 7.23
N SER A 15 37.12 -1.75 5.90
CA SER A 15 36.66 -0.63 5.05
C SER A 15 35.18 -0.28 5.18
N SER A 16 34.33 -1.22 5.62
CA SER A 16 32.91 -0.95 5.89
C SER A 16 32.73 -0.11 7.16
N VAL A 17 33.43 -0.46 8.23
CA VAL A 17 33.29 0.18 9.54
C VAL A 17 33.81 1.63 9.51
N GLU A 18 34.89 1.88 8.75
CA GLU A 18 35.41 3.23 8.54
C GLU A 18 34.46 4.11 7.70
N LYS A 19 33.79 3.52 6.70
CA LYS A 19 32.76 4.21 5.91
C LYS A 19 31.54 4.53 6.75
N ASP A 20 31.09 3.60 7.59
CA ASP A 20 29.93 3.79 8.47
C ASP A 20 30.23 4.84 9.54
N LEU A 21 31.43 4.81 10.13
CA LEU A 21 31.89 5.86 11.04
C LEU A 21 31.96 7.23 10.35
N SER A 22 32.50 7.30 9.14
CA SER A 22 32.58 8.54 8.38
C SER A 22 31.20 9.13 8.12
N LYS A 23 30.22 8.30 7.73
CA LYS A 23 28.82 8.69 7.58
C LYS A 23 28.23 9.19 8.89
N SER A 24 28.40 8.47 10.00
CA SER A 24 27.90 8.89 11.31
C SER A 24 28.48 10.22 11.77
N LEU A 25 29.77 10.47 11.52
CA LEU A 25 30.42 11.75 11.82
C LEU A 25 29.84 12.89 10.97
N GLN A 26 29.68 12.69 9.66
CA GLN A 26 29.07 13.68 8.77
C GLN A 26 27.64 14.03 9.19
N ALA A 27 26.86 13.03 9.61
CA ALA A 27 25.51 13.27 10.10
C ALA A 27 25.51 14.00 11.45
N GLN A 28 26.46 13.71 12.33
CA GLN A 28 26.59 14.44 13.59
C GLN A 28 26.96 15.92 13.38
N ASP A 29 27.86 16.21 12.44
CA ASP A 29 28.23 17.58 12.08
C ASP A 29 27.06 18.33 11.44
N ALA A 30 26.30 17.67 10.57
CA ALA A 30 25.07 18.22 10.01
C ALA A 30 24.02 18.51 11.10
N LEU A 31 23.87 17.63 12.09
CA LEU A 31 22.94 17.84 13.20
C LEU A 31 23.35 19.04 14.07
N ASN A 32 24.64 19.17 14.40
CA ASN A 32 25.14 20.33 15.13
C ASN A 32 24.91 21.65 14.36
N SER A 33 25.10 21.62 13.04
CA SER A 33 24.83 22.75 12.16
C SER A 33 23.34 23.10 12.12
N ALA A 34 22.46 22.09 12.14
CA ALA A 34 21.01 22.29 12.22
C ALA A 34 20.61 23.02 13.51
N TYR A 35 21.13 22.59 14.66
CA TYR A 35 20.85 23.25 15.93
C TYR A 35 21.32 24.70 15.95
N SER A 36 22.53 24.97 15.47
CA SER A 36 23.04 26.35 15.40
C SER A 36 22.17 27.26 14.53
N HIS A 37 21.66 26.77 13.40
CA HIS A 37 20.76 27.55 12.54
C HIS A 37 19.35 27.68 13.11
N PHE A 38 18.88 26.68 13.84
CA PHE A 38 17.61 26.74 14.55
C PHE A 38 17.64 27.82 15.64
N ASP A 39 18.70 27.84 16.45
CA ASP A 39 18.91 28.83 17.51
C ASP A 39 19.11 30.24 16.95
N SER A 40 19.67 30.37 15.74
CA SER A 40 19.81 31.66 15.06
C SER A 40 18.53 32.12 14.34
N GLY A 41 17.44 31.35 14.38
CA GLY A 41 16.17 31.65 13.70
C GLY A 41 16.15 31.39 12.19
N ASP A 42 17.21 30.82 11.60
CA ASP A 42 17.24 30.45 10.17
C ASP A 42 16.67 29.03 10.00
N HIS A 43 15.36 28.90 10.18
CA HIS A 43 14.66 27.62 10.17
C HIS A 43 14.74 26.91 8.81
N SER A 44 14.89 27.65 7.70
CA SER A 44 15.06 27.07 6.36
C SER A 44 16.37 26.29 6.27
N LYS A 45 17.50 26.90 6.70
CA LYS A 45 18.79 26.19 6.70
C LYS A 45 18.82 25.08 7.74
N ALA A 46 18.19 25.27 8.90
CA ALA A 46 18.06 24.21 9.90
C ALA A 46 17.38 22.96 9.30
N LEU A 47 16.29 23.14 8.54
CA LEU A 47 15.61 22.07 7.84
C LEU A 47 16.49 21.39 6.78
N ASP A 48 17.26 22.16 6.01
CA ASP A 48 18.21 21.62 5.02
C ASP A 48 19.26 20.70 5.67
N TYR A 49 19.80 21.10 6.83
CA TYR A 49 20.76 20.27 7.56
C TYR A 49 20.12 19.03 8.20
N ILE A 50 18.89 19.15 8.73
CA ILE A 50 18.13 17.99 9.22
C ILE A 50 17.90 16.99 8.09
N ASN A 51 17.52 17.45 6.89
CA ASN A 51 17.34 16.58 5.72
C ASN A 51 18.65 15.88 5.32
N LYS A 52 19.82 16.51 5.48
CA LYS A 52 21.12 15.84 5.30
C LYS A 52 21.36 14.72 6.33
N VAL A 53 20.96 14.92 7.58
CA VAL A 53 21.02 13.86 8.61
C VAL A 53 20.09 12.70 8.24
N VAL A 54 18.86 13.01 7.84
CA VAL A 54 17.89 12.01 7.37
C VAL A 54 18.41 11.26 6.14
N LEU A 55 19.08 11.92 5.19
CA LEU A 55 19.75 11.27 4.05
C LEU A 55 20.81 10.25 4.47
N VAL A 56 21.59 10.54 5.50
CA VAL A 56 22.63 9.60 5.94
C VAL A 56 22.03 8.35 6.56
N TYR A 57 21.01 8.51 7.40
CA TYR A 57 20.41 7.39 8.13
C TYR A 57 19.28 6.70 7.35
N SER A 58 18.66 7.37 6.38
CA SER A 58 17.48 6.92 5.63
C SER A 58 17.61 7.12 4.12
N SER A 59 18.81 7.10 3.55
CA SER A 59 19.07 7.27 2.10
C SER A 59 18.14 6.43 1.20
N GLY A 60 17.97 5.14 1.51
CA GLY A 60 17.08 4.25 0.76
C GLY A 60 15.60 4.66 0.83
N CYS A 61 15.16 5.29 1.92
CA CYS A 61 13.82 5.84 2.03
C CYS A 61 13.61 7.05 1.10
N LEU A 62 14.61 7.93 1.02
CA LEU A 62 14.50 9.15 0.22
C LEU A 62 14.55 8.88 -1.28
N GLU A 63 15.36 7.92 -1.72
CA GLU A 63 15.33 7.45 -3.11
C GLU A 63 13.97 6.86 -3.47
N ALA A 64 13.40 6.03 -2.58
CA ALA A 64 12.07 5.45 -2.77
C ALA A 64 10.96 6.52 -2.83
N GLU A 65 11.02 7.52 -1.95
CA GLU A 65 10.09 8.65 -1.93
C GLU A 65 10.20 9.54 -3.17
N ASP A 66 11.41 9.85 -3.62
CA ASP A 66 11.66 10.62 -4.84
C ASP A 66 11.13 9.89 -6.08
N ASN A 67 11.39 8.58 -6.19
CA ASN A 67 10.82 7.76 -7.25
C ASN A 67 9.29 7.71 -7.18
N ALA A 68 8.71 7.65 -5.98
CA ALA A 68 7.26 7.72 -5.79
C ALA A 68 6.68 9.08 -6.21
N ALA A 69 7.36 10.18 -5.88
CA ALA A 69 6.98 11.54 -6.27
C ALA A 69 7.04 11.75 -7.79
N LYS A 70 8.02 11.13 -8.45
CA LYS A 70 8.16 11.09 -9.93
C LYS A 70 7.18 10.14 -10.62
N GLY A 71 6.28 9.48 -9.87
CA GLY A 71 5.32 8.52 -10.41
C GLY A 71 5.90 7.17 -10.81
N LYS A 72 7.19 6.91 -10.54
CA LYS A 72 7.86 5.62 -10.78
C LYS A 72 7.52 4.61 -9.69
N LEU A 73 6.22 4.37 -9.49
CA LEU A 73 5.71 3.65 -8.33
C LEU A 73 6.27 2.21 -8.19
N ARG A 74 6.48 1.51 -9.31
CA ARG A 74 7.06 0.14 -9.27
C ARG A 74 8.50 0.14 -8.78
N VAL A 75 9.28 1.13 -9.20
CA VAL A 75 10.68 1.28 -8.78
C VAL A 75 10.71 1.62 -7.29
N ALA A 76 9.90 2.58 -6.86
CA ALA A 76 9.77 2.96 -5.46
C ALA A 76 9.42 1.77 -4.54
N VAL A 77 8.56 0.84 -4.98
CA VAL A 77 8.26 -0.38 -4.21
C VAL A 77 9.51 -1.24 -3.99
N GLU A 78 10.34 -1.41 -5.02
CA GLU A 78 11.55 -2.21 -4.90
C GLU A 78 12.60 -1.49 -4.04
N ASP A 79 12.69 -0.16 -4.14
CA ASP A 79 13.58 0.65 -3.29
C ASP A 79 13.18 0.56 -1.81
N PHE A 80 11.88 0.66 -1.48
CA PHE A 80 11.38 0.49 -0.11
C PHE A 80 11.70 -0.91 0.45
N LYS A 81 11.53 -1.96 -0.35
CA LYS A 81 11.85 -3.33 0.07
C LYS A 81 13.36 -3.52 0.26
N ALA A 82 14.17 -2.96 -0.64
CA ALA A 82 15.62 -3.00 -0.51
C ALA A 82 16.06 -2.30 0.77
N ALA A 83 15.48 -1.14 1.10
CA ALA A 83 15.73 -0.43 2.34
C ALA A 83 15.34 -1.25 3.59
N LEU A 84 14.17 -1.89 3.58
CA LEU A 84 13.73 -2.79 4.67
C LEU A 84 14.65 -4.01 4.84
N ALA A 85 15.26 -4.49 3.76
CA ALA A 85 16.20 -5.61 3.80
C ALA A 85 17.58 -5.22 4.36
N MET A 86 17.93 -3.93 4.39
CA MET A 86 19.22 -3.47 4.92
C MET A 86 19.29 -3.57 6.44
N ASP A 87 18.21 -3.21 7.15
CA ASP A 87 18.12 -3.38 8.61
C ASP A 87 16.71 -3.82 9.06
N PRO A 88 16.42 -5.13 9.02
CA PRO A 88 15.11 -5.66 9.39
C PRO A 88 14.72 -5.41 10.86
N ASN A 89 15.69 -5.14 11.74
CA ASN A 89 15.46 -4.99 13.18
C ASN A 89 15.30 -3.53 13.62
N HIS A 90 15.50 -2.56 12.72
CA HIS A 90 15.38 -1.14 13.03
C HIS A 90 13.91 -0.69 13.07
N THR A 91 13.22 -1.02 14.17
CA THR A 91 11.78 -0.76 14.36
C THR A 91 11.35 0.69 14.02
N ALA A 92 12.05 1.70 14.55
CA ALA A 92 11.70 3.11 14.33
C ALA A 92 11.79 3.56 12.85
N GLN A 93 12.72 3.00 12.07
CA GLN A 93 12.89 3.33 10.65
C GLN A 93 11.94 2.50 9.79
N ASN A 94 11.73 1.24 10.16
CA ASN A 94 10.87 0.32 9.45
C ASN A 94 9.40 0.77 9.49
N VAL A 95 8.96 1.47 10.54
CA VAL A 95 7.65 2.16 10.55
C VAL A 95 7.50 3.08 9.34
N HIS A 96 8.46 3.97 9.11
CA HIS A 96 8.40 4.94 8.02
C HIS A 96 8.50 4.27 6.64
N LEU A 97 9.39 3.28 6.50
CA LEU A 97 9.54 2.50 5.26
C LEU A 97 8.28 1.69 4.91
N HIS A 98 7.69 0.97 5.88
CA HIS A 98 6.46 0.22 5.66
C HIS A 98 5.27 1.12 5.36
N LEU A 99 5.20 2.31 5.98
CA LEU A 99 4.17 3.29 5.72
C LEU A 99 4.30 3.90 4.30
N GLY A 100 5.53 4.26 3.90
CA GLY A 100 5.85 4.70 2.54
C GLY A 100 5.48 3.64 1.50
N LEU A 101 5.87 2.38 1.75
CA LEU A 101 5.51 1.24 0.93
C LEU A 101 3.98 1.03 0.84
N CYS A 102 3.27 1.13 1.97
CA CYS A 102 1.81 1.03 2.01
C CYS A 102 1.16 2.09 1.10
N LYS A 103 1.57 3.36 1.20
CA LYS A 103 1.08 4.46 0.35
C LYS A 103 1.32 4.21 -1.14
N VAL A 104 2.51 3.74 -1.52
CA VAL A 104 2.82 3.45 -2.93
C VAL A 104 2.02 2.26 -3.47
N LEU A 105 1.83 1.22 -2.65
CA LEU A 105 1.03 0.05 -3.02
C LEU A 105 -0.45 0.38 -3.20
N VAL A 106 -1.00 1.30 -2.39
CA VAL A 106 -2.35 1.85 -2.59
C VAL A 106 -2.45 2.53 -3.95
N LYS A 107 -1.50 3.44 -4.28
CA LYS A 107 -1.47 4.13 -5.58
C LYS A 107 -1.35 3.16 -6.77
N LEU A 108 -0.69 2.02 -6.58
CA LEU A 108 -0.58 0.95 -7.59
C LEU A 108 -1.81 0.04 -7.69
N GLY A 109 -2.80 0.20 -6.80
CA GLY A 109 -3.97 -0.70 -6.73
C GLY A 109 -3.67 -2.08 -6.14
N ARG A 110 -2.50 -2.27 -5.49
CA ARG A 110 -2.08 -3.52 -4.85
C ARG A 110 -2.59 -3.59 -3.40
N GLY A 111 -3.90 -3.54 -3.23
CA GLY A 111 -4.52 -3.39 -1.91
C GLY A 111 -4.19 -4.49 -0.88
N LYS A 112 -3.97 -5.74 -1.30
CA LYS A 112 -3.57 -6.83 -0.38
C LYS A 112 -2.19 -6.57 0.21
N ASP A 113 -1.24 -6.20 -0.63
CA ASP A 113 0.14 -5.95 -0.21
C ASP A 113 0.25 -4.66 0.61
N ALA A 114 -0.57 -3.66 0.27
CA ALA A 114 -0.69 -2.42 1.05
C ALA A 114 -1.19 -2.70 2.48
N ILE A 115 -2.24 -3.52 2.64
CA ILE A 115 -2.75 -3.91 3.96
C ILE A 115 -1.63 -4.60 4.76
N ASN A 116 -0.94 -5.58 4.18
CA ASN A 116 0.16 -6.25 4.87
C ASN A 116 1.23 -5.27 5.34
N SER A 117 1.64 -4.33 4.48
CA SER A 117 2.65 -3.32 4.82
C SER A 117 2.19 -2.41 5.97
N CYS A 118 0.94 -1.93 5.93
CA CYS A 118 0.38 -1.16 7.03
C CYS A 118 0.17 -1.99 8.31
N THR A 119 -0.05 -3.31 8.22
CA THR A 119 -0.09 -4.20 9.38
C THR A 119 1.28 -4.34 10.05
N GLU A 120 2.37 -4.41 9.28
CA GLU A 120 3.73 -4.39 9.86
C GLU A 120 4.00 -3.10 10.63
N VAL A 121 3.46 -1.96 10.17
CA VAL A 121 3.53 -0.71 10.93
C VAL A 121 2.82 -0.84 12.28
N LEU A 122 1.60 -1.38 12.30
CA LEU A 122 0.80 -1.54 13.51
C LEU A 122 1.35 -2.61 14.48
N ASN A 123 2.15 -3.55 13.98
CA ASN A 123 2.90 -4.48 14.83
C ASN A 123 4.05 -3.78 15.60
N ILE A 124 4.54 -2.65 15.08
CA ILE A 124 5.60 -1.85 15.70
C ILE A 124 5.01 -0.73 16.56
N ASP A 125 4.03 -0.01 16.01
CA ASP A 125 3.32 1.10 16.66
C ASP A 125 1.81 0.93 16.44
N GLU A 126 1.16 0.30 17.41
CA GLU A 126 -0.27 -0.06 17.37
C GLU A 126 -1.18 1.17 17.27
N GLU A 127 -0.76 2.30 17.83
CA GLU A 127 -1.56 3.52 17.92
C GLU A 127 -1.31 4.49 16.77
N LEU A 128 -0.48 4.13 15.79
CA LEU A 128 -0.18 5.02 14.66
C LEU A 128 -1.43 5.26 13.80
N VAL A 129 -2.07 6.40 14.06
CA VAL A 129 -3.32 6.83 13.42
C VAL A 129 -3.22 6.81 11.89
N GLU A 130 -2.07 7.20 11.33
CA GLU A 130 -1.90 7.23 9.88
C GLU A 130 -2.04 5.83 9.25
N ALA A 131 -1.45 4.80 9.86
CA ALA A 131 -1.59 3.43 9.39
C ALA A 131 -3.01 2.89 9.58
N LEU A 132 -3.66 3.20 10.71
CA LEU A 132 -5.05 2.83 10.99
C LEU A 132 -6.03 3.43 9.97
N VAL A 133 -5.85 4.70 9.61
CA VAL A 133 -6.65 5.40 8.61
C VAL A 133 -6.49 4.74 7.23
N GLN A 134 -5.26 4.44 6.82
CA GLN A 134 -5.00 3.77 5.53
C GLN A 134 -5.67 2.39 5.45
N VAL A 135 -5.54 1.56 6.50
CA VAL A 135 -6.20 0.25 6.56
C VAL A 135 -7.71 0.38 6.50
N SER A 136 -8.27 1.33 7.25
CA SER A 136 -9.72 1.58 7.29
C SER A 136 -10.26 2.05 5.94
N LEU A 137 -9.56 2.98 5.29
CA LEU A 137 -9.90 3.47 3.96
C LEU A 137 -9.88 2.35 2.93
N MET A 138 -8.81 1.54 2.88
CA MET A 138 -8.70 0.41 1.96
C MET A 138 -9.84 -0.61 2.15
N ARG A 139 -10.20 -0.92 3.40
CA ARG A 139 -11.32 -1.82 3.70
C ARG A 139 -12.65 -1.23 3.26
N ALA A 140 -12.88 0.07 3.51
CA ALA A 140 -14.08 0.78 3.10
C ALA A 140 -14.23 0.86 1.58
N GLU A 141 -13.16 1.22 0.86
CA GLU A 141 -13.12 1.25 -0.61
C GLU A 141 -13.38 -0.13 -1.21
N LYS A 142 -12.78 -1.19 -0.66
CA LYS A 142 -13.04 -2.57 -1.07
C LYS A 142 -14.51 -2.93 -0.89
N SER A 143 -15.10 -2.59 0.27
CA SER A 143 -16.50 -2.83 0.56
C SER A 143 -17.43 -2.08 -0.40
N LEU A 144 -17.15 -0.80 -0.67
CA LEU A 144 -17.89 0.01 -1.65
C LEU A 144 -17.77 -0.56 -3.07
N LYS A 145 -16.58 -1.02 -3.46
CA LYS A 145 -16.37 -1.66 -4.77
C LYS A 145 -17.15 -2.96 -4.88
N LEU A 146 -17.21 -3.75 -3.80
CA LEU A 146 -18.01 -4.97 -3.75
C LEU A 146 -19.52 -4.68 -3.75
N SER A 147 -19.99 -3.64 -3.06
CA SER A 147 -21.41 -3.27 -3.03
C SER A 147 -21.90 -2.73 -4.38
N LYS A 148 -21.02 -2.08 -5.15
CA LYS A 148 -21.31 -1.64 -6.53
C LYS A 148 -21.22 -2.75 -7.58
N ARG A 149 -20.61 -3.91 -7.26
CA ARG A 149 -20.58 -5.03 -8.21
C ARG A 149 -21.97 -5.66 -8.29
N LYS A 150 -22.46 -5.84 -9.52
CA LYS A 150 -23.69 -6.62 -9.75
C LYS A 150 -23.49 -8.04 -9.23
N ASP A 151 -24.37 -8.46 -8.33
CA ASP A 151 -24.38 -9.85 -7.84
C ASP A 151 -25.18 -10.72 -8.82
N TRP A 152 -24.48 -11.30 -9.79
CA TRP A 152 -25.08 -12.12 -10.85
C TRP A 152 -25.82 -13.34 -10.31
N TYR A 153 -25.35 -13.93 -9.21
CA TYR A 153 -26.02 -15.05 -8.54
C TYR A 153 -27.35 -14.59 -7.94
N LYS A 154 -27.37 -13.40 -7.34
CA LYS A 154 -28.61 -12.78 -6.84
C LYS A 154 -29.60 -12.45 -7.96
N ILE A 155 -29.13 -12.02 -9.14
CA ILE A 155 -29.97 -11.79 -10.33
C ILE A 155 -30.67 -13.09 -10.78
N LEU A 156 -29.94 -14.21 -10.77
CA LEU A 156 -30.52 -15.52 -11.06
C LEU A 156 -31.30 -16.13 -9.87
N GLY A 157 -31.23 -15.52 -8.68
CA GLY A 157 -31.89 -16.02 -7.47
C GLY A 157 -31.30 -17.33 -6.95
N VAL A 158 -29.99 -17.57 -7.16
CA VAL A 158 -29.29 -18.78 -6.74
C VAL A 158 -28.16 -18.48 -5.76
N SER A 159 -27.72 -19.51 -5.02
CA SER A 159 -26.53 -19.40 -4.16
C SER A 159 -25.25 -19.20 -5.00
N LYS A 160 -24.24 -18.55 -4.43
CA LYS A 160 -22.87 -18.47 -5.02
C LYS A 160 -22.19 -19.83 -5.15
N THR A 161 -22.70 -20.83 -4.42
CA THR A 161 -22.25 -22.23 -4.47
C THR A 161 -23.18 -23.12 -5.30
N ALA A 162 -24.12 -22.53 -6.04
CA ALA A 162 -25.07 -23.29 -6.86
C ALA A 162 -24.34 -24.09 -7.96
N SER A 163 -24.83 -25.30 -8.19
CA SER A 163 -24.35 -26.16 -9.27
C SER A 163 -24.72 -25.61 -10.65
N ILE A 164 -23.98 -26.02 -11.68
CA ILE A 164 -24.26 -25.67 -13.09
C ILE A 164 -25.71 -26.03 -13.48
N ALA A 165 -26.23 -27.14 -12.96
CA ALA A 165 -27.60 -27.58 -13.21
C ALA A 165 -28.64 -26.62 -12.60
N GLU A 166 -28.42 -26.16 -11.36
CA GLU A 166 -29.29 -25.18 -10.70
C GLU A 166 -29.27 -23.82 -11.40
N ILE A 167 -28.08 -23.37 -11.82
CA ILE A 167 -27.90 -22.12 -12.58
C ILE A 167 -28.66 -22.19 -13.92
N LYS A 168 -28.53 -23.30 -14.66
CA LYS A 168 -29.26 -23.52 -15.93
C LYS A 168 -30.77 -23.54 -15.72
N ARG A 169 -31.24 -24.19 -14.65
CA ARG A 169 -32.66 -24.27 -14.32
C ARG A 169 -33.23 -22.90 -13.98
N ALA A 170 -32.51 -22.11 -13.17
CA ALA A 170 -32.90 -20.76 -12.79
C ALA A 170 -32.97 -19.83 -14.01
N TYR A 171 -31.94 -19.87 -14.86
CA TYR A 171 -31.90 -19.10 -16.11
C TYR A 171 -33.11 -19.41 -17.00
N LYS A 172 -33.38 -20.69 -17.31
CA LYS A 172 -34.52 -21.08 -18.16
C LYS A 172 -35.86 -20.59 -17.60
N LYS A 173 -36.05 -20.70 -16.29
CA LYS A 173 -37.27 -20.23 -15.61
C LYS A 173 -37.43 -18.71 -15.75
N LEU A 174 -36.39 -17.94 -15.46
CA LEU A 174 -36.42 -16.48 -15.50
C LEU A 174 -36.52 -15.94 -16.93
N ALA A 175 -35.83 -16.56 -17.90
CA ALA A 175 -35.89 -16.21 -19.32
C ALA A 175 -37.30 -16.40 -19.89
N LEU A 176 -37.99 -17.49 -19.51
CA LEU A 176 -39.39 -17.71 -19.91
C LEU A 176 -40.35 -16.73 -19.22
N GLN A 177 -40.07 -16.36 -17.97
CA GLN A 177 -40.89 -15.41 -17.21
C GLN A 177 -40.80 -14.00 -17.79
N TRP A 178 -39.61 -13.55 -18.16
CA TRP A 178 -39.33 -12.19 -18.65
C TRP A 178 -39.19 -12.10 -20.16
N HIS A 179 -39.64 -13.11 -20.92
CA HIS A 179 -39.60 -13.07 -22.37
C HIS A 179 -40.50 -11.93 -22.89
N PRO A 180 -40.03 -11.05 -23.81
CA PRO A 180 -40.81 -9.90 -24.29
C PRO A 180 -42.15 -10.31 -24.93
N ASP A 181 -42.19 -11.46 -25.62
CA ASP A 181 -43.44 -11.96 -26.23
C ASP A 181 -44.53 -12.33 -25.21
N LYS A 182 -44.16 -12.64 -23.96
CA LYS A 182 -45.11 -12.94 -22.87
C LYS A 182 -45.46 -11.72 -22.02
N ASN A 183 -44.77 -10.60 -22.25
CA ASN A 183 -44.78 -9.39 -21.44
C ASN A 183 -45.01 -8.18 -22.34
N VAL A 184 -46.05 -8.23 -23.18
CA VAL A 184 -46.31 -7.22 -24.22
C VAL A 184 -46.64 -5.85 -23.61
N ASP A 185 -47.38 -5.83 -22.51
CA ASP A 185 -47.80 -4.60 -21.81
C ASP A 185 -46.66 -3.94 -21.01
N ASN A 186 -45.64 -4.71 -20.64
CA ASN A 186 -44.45 -4.26 -19.88
C ASN A 186 -43.14 -4.60 -20.61
N ARG A 187 -43.17 -4.48 -21.94
CA ARG A 187 -42.10 -4.96 -22.83
C ARG A 187 -40.72 -4.40 -22.49
N GLU A 188 -40.62 -3.11 -22.21
CA GLU A 188 -39.34 -2.45 -21.92
C GLU A 188 -38.69 -2.98 -20.63
N GLU A 189 -39.48 -3.18 -19.57
CA GLU A 189 -39.02 -3.78 -18.33
C GLU A 189 -38.59 -5.24 -18.55
N ALA A 190 -39.39 -5.99 -19.32
CA ALA A 190 -39.10 -7.39 -19.63
C ALA A 190 -37.80 -7.54 -20.42
N GLU A 191 -37.58 -6.70 -21.44
CA GLU A 191 -36.32 -6.66 -22.20
C GLU A 191 -35.13 -6.26 -21.32
N ALA A 192 -35.29 -5.32 -20.39
CA ALA A 192 -34.24 -4.95 -19.44
C ALA A 192 -33.88 -6.13 -18.51
N LYS A 193 -34.89 -6.77 -17.90
CA LYS A 193 -34.70 -7.95 -17.03
C LYS A 193 -34.10 -9.12 -17.79
N PHE A 194 -34.60 -9.41 -18.99
CA PHE A 194 -34.11 -10.49 -19.84
C PHE A 194 -32.63 -10.31 -20.19
N ARG A 195 -32.21 -9.08 -20.55
CA ARG A 195 -30.79 -8.75 -20.77
C ARG A 195 -29.94 -8.95 -19.52
N GLU A 196 -30.42 -8.54 -18.35
CA GLU A 196 -29.68 -8.76 -17.09
C GLU A 196 -29.55 -10.24 -16.73
N ILE A 197 -30.61 -11.04 -16.93
CA ILE A 197 -30.63 -12.49 -16.70
C ILE A 197 -29.66 -13.20 -17.65
N ALA A 198 -29.66 -12.83 -18.94
CA ALA A 198 -28.75 -13.37 -19.94
C ALA A 198 -27.28 -13.04 -19.62
N ALA A 199 -26.98 -11.78 -19.30
CA ALA A 199 -25.64 -11.36 -18.89
C ALA A 199 -25.18 -12.08 -17.61
N ALA A 200 -26.07 -12.27 -16.63
CA ALA A 200 -25.76 -13.03 -15.42
C ALA A 200 -25.37 -14.47 -15.72
N TYR A 201 -26.15 -15.15 -16.58
CA TYR A 201 -25.89 -16.53 -16.96
C TYR A 201 -24.58 -16.67 -17.75
N GLU A 202 -24.30 -15.76 -18.67
CA GLU A 202 -23.05 -15.74 -19.44
C GLU A 202 -21.83 -15.56 -18.52
N VAL A 203 -21.86 -14.57 -17.61
CA VAL A 203 -20.74 -14.30 -16.69
C VAL A 203 -20.49 -15.45 -15.71
N ILE A 204 -21.53 -16.16 -15.28
CA ILE A 204 -21.38 -17.29 -14.33
C ILE A 204 -20.89 -18.58 -15.03
N GLN A 205 -21.19 -18.76 -16.32
CA GLN A 205 -20.81 -19.96 -17.09
C GLN A 205 -19.48 -19.81 -17.86
N ALA A 206 -18.89 -18.61 -17.92
CA ALA A 206 -17.60 -18.31 -18.54
C ALA A 206 -16.42 -18.63 -17.62
#